data_AF-A0A2P5YL38-F1
#
_entry.id   AF-A0A2P5YL38-F1
#
_cell.length_a   1.000
_cell.length_b   1.000
_cell.length_c   1.000
_cell.angle_alpha   90.00
_cell.angle_beta   90.00
_cell.angle_gamma   90.00
#
_symmetry.space_group_name_H-M   'P 1'
#
loop_
_entity.id
_entity.type
_entity.pdbx_description
1 polymer ?
#
loop_
_entity_poly.entity_id
_entity_poly.type
_entity_poly.pdbx_seq_one_letter_code
_entity_poly.pdbx_strand_id
1 'polypeptide(L)'
;MVDPANTPLGKMLLEEITPVVMVLCTPLVEESCLKNGLSFVQMLSPFCDFTNIDVPVRTASDQPYRLHKFKLRLFYASDIRQPNLEVAKERLKQVITKAGEDDFPEISSDLPQVNDLLSRHESEILPTWFQFFNKELVRTLSFSDHEAFDHPVACLLVVSSCDEEPINRFIDLFNTNKLPSLLNDGAMDPKILKHYLLVHDNQDGASEKYATPSYLFMKLGSPVQQNATRCGFWWIEMLKTRNQIKEAATVYFRICGEDLLHSAVMLEQASFCYLLSKPPMLHKYGFHLVLSGDHYKKCDQIKHAICTYRNAVSVYRGTTWNLIKDRVHFHIGHHSYAGDLGQQSSIKDITGAISERFSSYCSGDQ
;
A
#
# COMPACT_ATOMS: atom_id res chain seq x y z
N MET A 1 18.40 -14.63 -14.51
CA MET A 1 18.16 -13.70 -13.40
C MET A 1 16.85 -12.99 -13.71
N VAL A 2 15.88 -13.00 -12.80
CA VAL A 2 14.60 -12.28 -13.02
C VAL A 2 14.93 -10.79 -13.12
N ASP A 3 14.36 -10.10 -14.10
CA ASP A 3 14.47 -8.64 -14.21
C ASP A 3 14.00 -8.02 -12.88
N PRO A 4 14.84 -7.24 -12.17
CA PRO A 4 14.45 -6.57 -10.93
C PRO A 4 13.15 -5.79 -11.05
N ALA A 5 12.84 -5.23 -12.22
CA ALA A 5 11.60 -4.51 -12.49
C ALA A 5 10.34 -5.41 -12.39
N ASN A 6 10.49 -6.72 -12.61
CA ASN A 6 9.38 -7.67 -12.53
C ASN A 6 9.17 -8.27 -11.12
N THR A 7 10.06 -7.95 -10.17
CA THR A 7 9.87 -8.33 -8.76
C THR A 7 8.75 -7.50 -8.12
N PRO A 8 8.08 -8.00 -7.06
CA PRO A 8 7.07 -7.22 -6.33
C PRO A 8 7.58 -5.85 -5.88
N LEU A 9 8.79 -5.81 -5.30
CA LEU A 9 9.44 -4.55 -4.92
C LEU A 9 9.71 -3.64 -6.13
N GLY A 10 10.18 -4.20 -7.25
CA GLY A 10 10.44 -3.45 -8.48
C GLY A 10 9.17 -2.80 -9.05
N LYS A 11 8.06 -3.55 -9.09
CA LYS A 11 6.75 -3.02 -9.50
C LYS A 11 6.27 -1.92 -8.58
N MET A 12 6.37 -2.12 -7.26
CA MET A 12 6.00 -1.08 -6.28
C MET A 12 6.80 0.21 -6.48
N LEU A 13 8.12 0.10 -6.70
CA LEU A 13 8.99 1.27 -6.94
C LEU A 13 8.65 2.00 -8.24
N LEU A 14 8.35 1.26 -9.31
CA LEU A 14 8.08 1.82 -10.64
C LEU A 14 6.65 2.32 -10.83
N GLU A 15 5.69 1.85 -10.02
CA GLU A 15 4.28 2.18 -10.18
C GLU A 15 3.72 3.06 -9.07
N GLU A 16 4.11 2.81 -7.81
CA GLU A 16 3.46 3.40 -6.63
C GLU A 16 4.33 4.47 -5.93
N ILE A 17 5.67 4.37 -5.97
CA ILE A 17 6.58 5.38 -5.37
C ILE A 17 7.21 6.32 -6.41
N THR A 18 6.57 6.50 -7.55
CA THR A 18 7.10 7.42 -8.54
C THR A 18 6.96 8.87 -8.07
N PRO A 19 7.90 9.77 -8.40
CA PRO A 19 7.87 11.13 -7.90
C PRO A 19 6.57 11.87 -8.23
N VAL A 20 6.08 12.64 -7.25
CA VAL A 20 4.88 13.47 -7.39
C VAL A 20 5.27 14.86 -7.91
N VAL A 21 4.50 15.36 -8.87
CA VAL A 21 4.57 16.74 -9.35
C VAL A 21 3.22 17.39 -9.10
N MET A 22 3.24 18.48 -8.32
CA MET A 22 2.06 19.29 -8.06
C MET A 22 1.75 20.14 -9.29
N VAL A 23 0.48 20.31 -9.61
CA VAL A 23 0.02 21.16 -10.71
C VAL A 23 -0.84 22.29 -10.17
N LEU A 24 -0.48 23.51 -10.55
CA LEU A 24 -1.23 24.74 -10.28
C LEU A 24 -1.51 25.41 -11.62
N CYS A 25 -2.79 25.53 -11.97
CA CYS A 25 -3.21 26.08 -13.25
C CYS A 25 -4.22 27.23 -13.09
N THR A 26 -4.21 28.18 -14.03
CA THR A 26 -5.29 29.16 -14.11
C THR A 26 -6.58 28.50 -14.64
N PRO A 27 -7.77 29.03 -14.30
CA PRO A 27 -9.04 28.49 -14.78
C PRO A 27 -9.13 28.40 -16.31
N LEU A 28 -8.55 29.38 -17.02
CA LEU A 28 -8.55 29.42 -18.49
C LEU A 28 -7.82 28.23 -19.13
N VAL A 29 -6.79 27.69 -18.46
CA VAL A 29 -6.07 26.49 -18.92
C VAL A 29 -7.00 25.27 -18.87
N GLU A 30 -7.73 25.11 -17.76
CA GLU A 30 -8.70 24.01 -17.61
C GLU A 30 -9.84 24.14 -18.61
N GLU A 31 -10.41 25.35 -18.78
CA GLU A 31 -11.44 25.59 -19.77
C GLU A 31 -10.99 25.22 -21.19
N SER A 32 -9.74 25.53 -21.54
CA SER A 32 -9.16 25.19 -22.83
C SER A 32 -8.97 23.68 -23.00
N CYS A 33 -8.53 22.97 -21.97
CA CYS A 33 -8.38 21.50 -22.00
C CYS A 33 -9.72 20.78 -22.03
N LEU A 34 -10.71 21.30 -21.30
CA LEU A 34 -12.06 20.74 -21.22
C LEU A 34 -12.81 20.79 -22.56
N LYS A 35 -12.43 21.69 -23.50
CA LYS A 35 -12.92 21.63 -24.89
C LYS A 35 -12.65 20.28 -25.55
N ASN A 36 -11.58 19.58 -25.14
CA ASN A 36 -11.20 18.25 -25.59
C ASN A 36 -11.73 17.11 -24.68
N GLY A 37 -12.56 17.43 -23.68
CA GLY A 37 -13.16 16.47 -22.76
C GLY A 37 -12.23 15.91 -21.68
N LEU A 38 -11.04 16.50 -21.50
CA LEU A 38 -10.02 16.06 -20.53
C LEU A 38 -9.60 17.23 -19.65
N SER A 39 -9.28 16.95 -18.38
CA SER A 39 -8.59 17.93 -17.53
C SER A 39 -7.13 18.09 -17.97
N PHE A 40 -6.48 19.19 -17.58
CA PHE A 40 -5.07 19.42 -17.95
C PHE A 40 -4.15 18.28 -17.48
N VAL A 41 -4.32 17.80 -16.23
CA VAL A 41 -3.57 16.64 -15.70
C VAL A 41 -3.82 15.37 -16.51
N GLN A 42 -5.07 15.10 -16.91
CA GLN A 42 -5.40 13.93 -17.74
C GLN A 42 -4.75 14.02 -19.12
N MET A 43 -4.72 15.22 -19.72
CA MET A 43 -4.06 15.46 -21.00
C MET A 43 -2.55 15.19 -20.93
N LEU A 44 -1.90 15.48 -19.80
CA LEU A 44 -0.47 15.22 -19.59
C LEU A 44 -0.13 13.77 -19.18
N SER A 45 -1.11 13.00 -18.69
CA SER A 45 -0.89 11.65 -18.16
C SER A 45 -0.12 10.71 -19.11
N PRO A 46 -0.36 10.69 -20.43
CA PRO A 46 0.40 9.84 -21.35
C PRO A 46 1.89 10.20 -21.44
N PHE A 47 2.24 11.46 -21.18
CA PHE A 47 3.61 11.98 -21.25
C PHE A 47 4.37 11.85 -19.92
N CYS A 48 3.73 11.27 -18.90
CA CYS A 48 4.33 11.05 -17.59
C CYS A 48 4.99 9.67 -17.46
N ASP A 49 4.90 8.81 -18.48
CA ASP A 49 5.56 7.51 -18.54
C ASP A 49 6.69 7.55 -19.58
N PHE A 50 7.91 7.63 -19.08
CA PHE A 50 9.11 7.72 -19.90
C PHE A 50 9.70 6.32 -20.09
N THR A 51 9.41 5.71 -21.23
CA THR A 51 10.03 4.47 -21.66
C THR A 51 11.17 4.74 -22.66
N ASN A 52 12.26 3.98 -22.58
CA ASN A 52 13.42 4.06 -23.48
C ASN A 52 14.26 5.34 -23.34
N ILE A 53 14.36 5.87 -22.12
CA ILE A 53 15.32 6.94 -21.82
C ILE A 53 16.73 6.37 -21.60
N ASP A 54 17.75 7.21 -21.68
CA ASP A 54 19.15 6.84 -21.40
C ASP A 54 19.82 7.96 -20.60
N VAL A 55 19.32 8.17 -19.38
CA VAL A 55 19.79 9.25 -18.50
C VAL A 55 20.81 8.70 -17.50
N PRO A 56 22.06 9.19 -17.50
CA PRO A 56 23.05 8.75 -16.53
C PRO A 56 22.79 9.39 -15.16
N VAL A 57 22.54 8.55 -14.16
CA VAL A 57 22.42 8.90 -12.74
C VAL A 57 23.73 8.56 -12.04
N ARG A 58 24.36 9.58 -11.45
CA ARG A 58 25.52 9.39 -10.59
C ARG A 58 25.06 9.08 -9.18
N THR A 59 25.33 7.87 -8.72
CA THR A 59 25.18 7.45 -7.32
C THR A 59 26.50 7.61 -6.58
N ALA A 60 26.56 7.25 -5.29
CA ALA A 60 27.82 7.25 -4.53
C ALA A 60 28.86 6.24 -5.05
N SER A 61 28.48 5.37 -5.98
CA SER A 61 29.38 4.49 -6.73
C SER A 61 30.05 5.22 -7.88
N ASP A 62 31.27 4.82 -8.20
CA ASP A 62 32.08 5.45 -9.26
C ASP A 62 31.51 5.24 -10.68
N GLN A 63 30.68 4.20 -10.88
CA GLN A 63 29.98 3.95 -12.13
C GLN A 63 28.58 4.58 -12.14
N PRO A 64 28.25 5.41 -13.15
CA PRO A 64 26.91 5.96 -13.31
C PRO A 64 25.91 4.88 -13.76
N TYR A 65 24.80 4.78 -13.05
CA TYR A 65 23.66 3.94 -13.45
C TYR A 65 22.85 4.66 -14.52
N ARG A 66 22.28 3.94 -15.49
CA ARG A 66 21.43 4.54 -16.55
C ARG A 66 19.96 4.24 -16.30
N LEU A 67 19.17 5.31 -16.21
CA LEU A 67 17.71 5.20 -16.14
C LEU A 67 17.15 4.94 -17.53
N HIS A 68 16.39 3.85 -17.66
CA HIS A 68 15.70 3.44 -18.89
C HIS A 68 14.18 3.59 -18.84
N LYS A 69 13.62 3.53 -17.64
CA LYS A 69 12.20 3.72 -17.37
C LYS A 69 12.06 4.67 -16.20
N PHE A 70 11.19 5.66 -16.33
CA PHE A 70 10.89 6.60 -15.28
C PHE A 70 9.45 7.06 -15.43
N LYS A 71 8.74 7.22 -14.32
CA LYS A 71 7.35 7.64 -14.33
C LYS A 71 7.15 8.77 -13.33
N LEU A 72 6.20 9.65 -13.61
CA LEU A 72 5.79 10.76 -12.75
C LEU A 72 4.30 10.63 -12.43
N ARG A 73 3.90 11.13 -11.26
CA ARG A 73 2.49 11.27 -10.89
C ARG A 73 2.15 12.74 -10.77
N LEU A 74 1.12 13.18 -11.49
CA LEU A 74 0.64 14.55 -11.44
C LEU A 74 -0.58 14.64 -10.52
N PHE A 75 -0.60 15.64 -9.65
CA PHE A 75 -1.75 15.92 -8.78
C PHE A 75 -2.01 17.42 -8.73
N TYR A 76 -3.28 17.81 -8.72
CA TYR A 76 -3.63 19.20 -8.41
C TYR A 76 -3.35 19.51 -6.94
N ALA A 77 -3.04 20.77 -6.65
CA ALA A 77 -2.89 21.25 -5.28
C ALA A 77 -4.08 20.91 -4.37
N SER A 78 -5.31 20.92 -4.90
CA SER A 78 -6.52 20.57 -4.15
C SER A 78 -6.62 19.11 -3.72
N ASP A 79 -5.93 18.22 -4.44
CA ASP A 79 -5.99 16.77 -4.24
C ASP A 79 -4.87 16.28 -3.32
N ILE A 80 -3.84 17.11 -3.08
CA ILE A 80 -2.73 16.84 -2.16
C ILE A 80 -3.22 17.09 -0.74
N ARG A 81 -3.90 16.10 -0.18
CA ARG A 81 -4.37 16.09 1.20
C ARG A 81 -4.53 14.66 1.68
N GLN A 82 -4.36 14.46 2.98
CA GLN A 82 -4.59 13.15 3.57
C GLN A 82 -6.07 12.75 3.39
N PRO A 83 -6.34 11.52 2.94
CA PRO A 83 -7.69 10.98 2.91
C PRO A 83 -8.30 10.96 4.31
N ASN A 84 -9.64 11.07 4.40
CA ASN A 84 -10.33 10.91 5.67
C ASN A 84 -10.10 9.49 6.23
N LEU A 85 -9.63 9.40 7.47
CA LEU A 85 -9.25 8.15 8.12
C LEU A 85 -10.40 7.13 8.19
N GLU A 86 -11.63 7.57 8.45
CA GLU A 86 -12.78 6.67 8.57
C GLU A 86 -13.18 6.11 7.21
N VAL A 87 -13.13 6.95 6.16
CA VAL A 87 -13.35 6.51 4.77
C VAL A 87 -12.25 5.54 4.34
N ALA A 88 -11.00 5.82 4.70
CA ALA A 88 -9.85 4.96 4.42
C ALA A 88 -10.00 3.57 5.06
N LYS A 89 -10.33 3.52 6.36
CA LYS A 89 -10.58 2.25 7.08
C LYS A 89 -11.72 1.46 6.45
N GLU A 90 -12.82 2.12 6.08
CA GLU A 90 -13.95 1.44 5.46
C GLU A 90 -13.59 0.86 4.08
N ARG A 91 -12.81 1.57 3.27
CA ARG A 91 -12.31 1.04 1.99
C ARG A 91 -11.39 -0.17 2.18
N LEU A 92 -10.47 -0.12 3.15
CA LEU A 92 -9.62 -1.27 3.48
C LEU A 92 -10.45 -2.47 3.93
N LYS A 93 -11.46 -2.23 4.77
CA LYS A 93 -12.42 -3.27 5.20
C LYS A 93 -13.18 -3.87 4.02
N GLN A 94 -13.60 -3.06 3.05
CA GLN A 94 -14.27 -3.55 1.83
C GLN A 94 -13.36 -4.45 1.00
N VAL A 95 -12.07 -4.12 0.85
CA VAL A 95 -11.10 -4.97 0.14
C VAL A 95 -10.97 -6.34 0.83
N ILE A 96 -10.85 -6.35 2.16
CA ILE A 96 -10.75 -7.59 2.94
C ILE A 96 -12.04 -8.42 2.84
N THR A 97 -13.19 -7.76 2.95
CA THR A 97 -14.50 -8.42 2.87
C THR A 97 -14.65 -9.10 1.52
N LYS A 98 -14.40 -8.35 0.43
CA LYS A 98 -14.46 -8.86 -0.94
C LYS A 98 -13.52 -10.04 -1.17
N ALA A 99 -12.28 -9.97 -0.65
CA ALA A 99 -11.34 -11.08 -0.73
C ALA A 99 -11.90 -12.35 -0.08
N GLY A 100 -12.52 -12.21 1.09
CA GLY A 100 -13.21 -13.33 1.75
C GLY A 100 -14.39 -13.87 0.96
N GLU A 101 -15.04 -13.06 0.13
CA GLU A 101 -16.15 -13.50 -0.74
C GLU A 101 -15.66 -14.18 -2.00
N ASP A 102 -14.59 -13.68 -2.63
CA ASP A 102 -14.04 -14.22 -3.87
C ASP A 102 -13.35 -15.59 -3.64
N ASP A 103 -12.70 -15.77 -2.49
CA ASP A 103 -12.07 -17.05 -2.11
C ASP A 103 -13.08 -18.10 -1.64
N PHE A 104 -14.28 -17.69 -1.18
CA PHE A 104 -15.27 -18.59 -0.60
C PHE A 104 -15.90 -19.61 -1.57
N PRO A 105 -16.17 -19.30 -2.85
CA PRO A 105 -16.66 -20.26 -3.85
C PRO A 105 -15.71 -21.44 -4.13
N GLU A 106 -14.39 -21.21 -4.12
CA GLU A 106 -13.38 -22.25 -4.39
C GLU A 106 -13.27 -23.30 -3.24
N ILE A 107 -13.79 -22.97 -2.06
CA ILE A 107 -13.84 -23.81 -0.84
C ILE A 107 -14.67 -25.09 -1.01
N SER A 108 -15.53 -25.16 -2.03
CA SER A 108 -16.32 -26.37 -2.34
C SER A 108 -15.48 -27.55 -2.85
N SER A 109 -14.19 -27.33 -3.15
CA SER A 109 -13.25 -28.37 -3.60
C SER A 109 -12.39 -28.96 -2.47
N ASP A 110 -11.84 -30.17 -2.69
CA ASP A 110 -11.00 -30.88 -1.72
C ASP A 110 -9.70 -30.10 -1.39
N LEU A 111 -9.33 -30.03 -0.11
CA LEU A 111 -8.11 -29.31 0.31
C LEU A 111 -6.84 -29.99 -0.23
N PRO A 112 -5.95 -29.25 -0.93
CA PRO A 112 -4.62 -29.74 -1.29
C PRO A 112 -3.77 -30.03 -0.04
N GLN A 113 -2.87 -31.01 -0.12
CA GLN A 113 -1.96 -31.30 0.98
C GLN A 113 -0.88 -30.20 1.09
N VAL A 114 -0.37 -29.94 2.30
CA VAL A 114 0.69 -28.94 2.53
C VAL A 114 1.94 -29.23 1.70
N ASN A 115 2.25 -30.50 1.44
CA ASN A 115 3.36 -30.89 0.59
C ASN A 115 3.17 -30.45 -0.87
N ASP A 116 1.93 -30.38 -1.35
CA ASP A 116 1.59 -29.86 -2.68
C ASP A 116 1.66 -28.33 -2.74
N LEU A 117 1.53 -27.64 -1.59
CA LEU A 117 1.72 -26.19 -1.50
C LEU A 117 3.20 -25.83 -1.53
N LEU A 118 4.06 -26.63 -0.90
CA LEU A 118 5.51 -26.41 -0.88
C LEU A 118 6.21 -26.64 -2.24
N SER A 119 5.56 -27.35 -3.16
CA SER A 119 6.07 -27.60 -4.51
C SER A 119 5.66 -26.52 -5.54
N ARG A 120 4.75 -25.61 -5.17
CA ARG A 120 4.28 -24.51 -6.02
C ARG A 120 5.22 -23.30 -6.00
N HIS A 121 5.13 -22.46 -7.02
CA HIS A 121 5.84 -21.19 -7.06
C HIS A 121 5.27 -20.19 -6.04
N GLU A 122 6.12 -19.33 -5.47
CA GLU A 122 5.71 -18.33 -4.45
C GLU A 122 4.51 -17.47 -4.88
N SER A 123 4.42 -17.14 -6.18
CA SER A 123 3.32 -16.38 -6.78
C SER A 123 1.96 -17.09 -6.77
N GLU A 124 1.95 -18.41 -6.61
CA GLU A 124 0.73 -19.22 -6.51
C GLU A 124 0.36 -19.51 -5.04
N ILE A 125 1.30 -19.30 -4.12
CA ILE A 125 1.12 -19.55 -2.68
C ILE A 125 0.56 -18.30 -1.99
N LEU A 126 0.99 -17.10 -2.40
CA LEU A 126 0.61 -15.85 -1.75
C LEU A 126 -0.79 -15.40 -2.20
N PRO A 127 -1.67 -14.97 -1.27
CA PRO A 127 -3.01 -14.52 -1.64
C PRO A 127 -2.96 -13.33 -2.58
N THR A 128 -3.62 -13.45 -3.74
CA THR A 128 -3.61 -12.40 -4.78
C THR A 128 -4.34 -11.14 -4.31
N TRP A 129 -5.29 -11.26 -3.38
CA TRP A 129 -6.04 -10.12 -2.86
C TRP A 129 -5.16 -9.12 -2.08
N PHE A 130 -4.06 -9.60 -1.50
CA PHE A 130 -3.18 -8.78 -0.67
C PHE A 130 -2.50 -7.65 -1.45
N GLN A 131 -2.29 -7.83 -2.76
CA GLN A 131 -1.76 -6.75 -3.60
C GLN A 131 -2.75 -5.57 -3.69
N PHE A 132 -4.07 -5.85 -3.69
CA PHE A 132 -5.10 -4.81 -3.68
C PHE A 132 -5.18 -4.14 -2.33
N PHE A 133 -5.04 -4.89 -1.24
CA PHE A 133 -4.93 -4.33 0.11
C PHE A 133 -3.74 -3.38 0.21
N ASN A 134 -2.55 -3.79 -0.25
CA ASN A 134 -1.35 -2.94 -0.23
C ASN A 134 -1.55 -1.67 -1.08
N LYS A 135 -2.14 -1.80 -2.27
CA LYS A 135 -2.44 -0.65 -3.13
C LYS A 135 -3.39 0.33 -2.45
N GLU A 136 -4.45 -0.16 -1.81
CA GLU A 136 -5.39 0.69 -1.09
C GLU A 136 -4.75 1.30 0.15
N LEU A 137 -3.93 0.55 0.89
CA LEU A 137 -3.19 1.04 2.05
C LEU A 137 -2.26 2.20 1.66
N VAL A 138 -1.49 2.06 0.58
CA VAL A 138 -0.62 3.14 0.06
C VAL A 138 -1.44 4.39 -0.26
N ARG A 139 -2.61 4.24 -0.91
CA ARG A 139 -3.51 5.36 -1.19
C ARG A 139 -4.06 6.02 0.08
N THR A 140 -4.41 5.23 1.09
CA THR A 140 -4.93 5.78 2.35
C THR A 140 -3.89 6.58 3.12
N LEU A 141 -2.61 6.26 2.93
CA LEU A 141 -1.48 6.91 3.59
C LEU A 141 -0.83 7.98 2.72
N SER A 142 -1.43 8.33 1.57
CA SER A 142 -0.89 9.35 0.68
C SER A 142 -0.88 10.74 1.30
N PHE A 143 0.15 11.51 0.96
CA PHE A 143 0.34 12.89 1.41
C PHE A 143 0.42 13.02 2.93
N SER A 144 0.99 12.01 3.60
CA SER A 144 1.21 12.04 5.05
C SER A 144 2.37 12.95 5.44
N ASP A 145 2.30 13.59 6.61
CA ASP A 145 3.33 14.51 7.10
C ASP A 145 4.61 13.80 7.57
N HIS A 146 4.60 12.46 7.68
CA HIS A 146 5.71 11.67 8.23
C HIS A 146 6.30 10.67 7.24
N GLU A 147 5.98 10.82 5.95
CA GLU A 147 6.72 10.21 4.84
C GLU A 147 6.81 11.19 3.67
N ALA A 148 7.89 11.11 2.87
CA ALA A 148 8.13 12.04 1.78
C ALA A 148 7.90 11.44 0.38
N PHE A 149 7.39 10.20 0.28
CA PHE A 149 7.23 9.52 -1.01
C PHE A 149 6.12 10.14 -1.86
N ASP A 150 5.04 10.59 -1.23
CA ASP A 150 3.95 11.31 -1.91
C ASP A 150 4.08 12.83 -1.82
N HIS A 151 5.13 13.36 -1.19
CA HIS A 151 5.38 14.80 -1.19
C HIS A 151 5.80 15.24 -2.61
N PRO A 152 5.15 16.26 -3.18
CA PRO A 152 5.56 16.76 -4.48
C PRO A 152 7.04 17.17 -4.47
N VAL A 153 7.82 16.74 -5.46
CA VAL A 153 9.23 17.14 -5.59
C VAL A 153 9.40 18.34 -6.53
N ALA A 154 8.36 18.61 -7.32
CA ALA A 154 8.29 19.72 -8.25
C ALA A 154 6.84 20.26 -8.32
N CYS A 155 6.71 21.50 -8.81
CA CYS A 155 5.46 22.16 -9.12
C CYS A 155 5.47 22.66 -10.55
N LEU A 156 4.44 22.30 -11.30
CA LEU A 156 4.14 22.83 -12.60
C LEU A 156 3.14 23.98 -12.44
N LEU A 157 3.62 25.20 -12.68
CA LEU A 157 2.81 26.40 -12.73
C LEU A 157 2.37 26.60 -14.18
N VAL A 158 1.07 26.60 -14.41
CA VAL A 158 0.49 26.60 -15.76
C VAL A 158 -0.43 27.80 -15.91
N VAL A 159 -0.12 28.66 -16.88
CA VAL A 159 -0.88 29.88 -17.16
C VAL A 159 -1.29 29.88 -18.62
N SER A 160 -2.48 30.41 -18.92
CA SER A 160 -2.92 30.56 -20.30
C SER A 160 -2.27 31.78 -20.92
N SER A 161 -1.92 31.72 -22.21
CA SER A 161 -1.51 32.90 -22.97
C SER A 161 -2.60 33.98 -23.04
N CYS A 162 -3.86 33.59 -22.84
CA CYS A 162 -5.00 34.50 -22.84
C CYS A 162 -5.26 35.13 -21.47
N ASP A 163 -4.49 34.76 -20.43
CA ASP A 163 -4.54 35.43 -19.14
C ASP A 163 -3.98 36.87 -19.26
N GLU A 164 -4.64 37.82 -18.61
CA GLU A 164 -4.09 39.17 -18.44
C GLU A 164 -2.81 39.11 -17.59
N GLU A 165 -1.72 39.66 -18.12
CA GLU A 165 -0.38 39.66 -17.50
C GLU A 165 0.08 38.27 -17.02
N PRO A 166 0.36 37.31 -17.93
CA PRO A 166 0.62 35.91 -17.59
C PRO A 166 1.84 35.73 -16.66
N ILE A 167 2.82 36.63 -16.73
CA ILE A 167 4.00 36.64 -15.85
C ILE A 167 3.61 36.89 -14.40
N ASN A 168 2.71 37.83 -14.14
CA ASN A 168 2.24 38.14 -12.79
C ASN A 168 1.41 36.97 -12.24
N ARG A 169 0.60 36.32 -13.10
CA ARG A 169 -0.18 35.14 -12.71
C ARG A 169 0.67 33.95 -12.26
N PHE A 170 1.85 33.74 -12.85
CA PHE A 170 2.77 32.70 -12.37
C PHE A 170 3.22 32.94 -10.92
N ILE A 171 3.42 34.20 -10.53
CA ILE A 171 3.81 34.59 -9.17
C ILE A 171 2.62 34.40 -8.22
N ASP A 172 1.43 34.84 -8.63
CA ASP A 172 0.21 34.76 -7.81
C ASP A 172 -0.20 33.32 -7.49
N LEU A 173 -0.11 32.42 -8.48
CA LEU A 173 -0.50 31.00 -8.33
C LEU A 173 0.25 30.31 -7.19
N PHE A 174 1.52 30.62 -6.98
CA PHE A 174 2.31 30.01 -5.92
C PHE A 174 2.24 30.78 -4.59
N ASN A 175 1.78 32.02 -4.59
CA ASN A 175 1.65 32.84 -3.38
C ASN A 175 0.24 32.79 -2.77
N THR A 176 -0.72 32.15 -3.44
CA THR A 176 -2.08 32.00 -2.90
C THR A 176 -2.13 31.14 -1.63
N ASN A 177 -2.95 31.53 -0.66
CA ASN A 177 -3.33 30.73 0.52
C ASN A 177 -4.05 29.40 0.19
N LYS A 178 -4.10 29.01 -1.08
CA LYS A 178 -4.71 27.77 -1.59
C LYS A 178 -3.71 26.63 -1.73
N LEU A 179 -2.47 26.80 -1.29
CA LEU A 179 -1.48 25.73 -1.26
C LEU A 179 -1.91 24.62 -0.28
N PRO A 180 -1.51 23.35 -0.55
CA PRO A 180 -1.72 22.23 0.35
C PRO A 180 -1.25 22.53 1.78
N SER A 181 -1.95 21.97 2.78
CA SER A 181 -1.56 22.10 4.19
C SER A 181 -0.13 21.62 4.44
N LEU A 182 0.33 20.59 3.71
CA LEU A 182 1.72 20.10 3.75
C LEU A 182 2.76 21.22 3.55
N LEU A 183 2.49 22.19 2.66
CA LEU A 183 3.38 23.32 2.41
C LEU A 183 3.23 24.42 3.47
N ASN A 184 2.01 24.68 3.91
CA ASN A 184 1.72 25.75 4.89
C ASN A 184 2.17 25.38 6.30
N ASP A 185 2.05 24.11 6.68
CA ASP A 185 2.37 23.58 8.00
C ASP A 185 3.87 23.22 8.14
N GLY A 186 4.65 23.38 7.06
CA GLY A 186 6.10 23.15 7.04
C GLY A 186 6.51 21.67 6.96
N ALA A 187 5.56 20.75 6.78
CA ALA A 187 5.84 19.32 6.59
C ALA A 187 6.61 19.04 5.29
N MET A 188 6.42 19.88 4.28
CA MET A 188 7.02 19.80 2.97
C MET A 188 7.94 21.01 2.71
N ASP A 189 9.01 20.79 1.95
CA ASP A 189 9.90 21.88 1.55
C ASP A 189 9.16 22.88 0.63
N PRO A 190 9.04 24.17 1.01
CA PRO A 190 8.43 25.18 0.13
C PRO A 190 9.23 25.44 -1.15
N LYS A 191 10.42 24.86 -1.26
CA LYS A 191 11.40 25.07 -2.32
C LYS A 191 11.54 23.97 -3.34
N ILE A 192 10.44 23.34 -3.66
CA ILE A 192 10.34 22.37 -4.75
C ILE A 192 10.72 22.96 -6.11
N LEU A 193 11.20 22.14 -7.05
CA LEU A 193 11.51 22.63 -8.39
C LEU A 193 10.26 23.25 -9.05
N LYS A 194 10.33 24.48 -9.57
CA LYS A 194 9.24 25.13 -10.30
C LYS A 194 9.47 25.05 -11.80
N HIS A 195 8.47 24.59 -12.53
CA HIS A 195 8.45 24.67 -13.99
C HIS A 195 7.25 25.52 -14.43
N TYR A 196 7.53 26.50 -15.27
CA TYR A 196 6.55 27.45 -15.78
C TYR A 196 6.15 27.01 -17.18
N LEU A 197 4.86 26.73 -17.36
CA LEU A 197 4.29 26.33 -18.62
C LEU A 197 3.27 27.38 -19.06
N LEU A 198 3.50 27.98 -20.23
CA LEU A 198 2.53 28.84 -20.87
C LEU A 198 1.74 27.99 -21.87
N VAL A 199 0.44 27.83 -21.63
CA VAL A 199 -0.46 27.09 -22.53
C VAL A 199 -1.11 28.07 -23.48
N HIS A 200 -0.95 27.81 -24.77
CA HIS A 200 -1.58 28.59 -25.82
C HIS A 200 -2.61 27.72 -26.54
N ASP A 201 -3.86 28.18 -26.58
CA ASP A 201 -4.87 27.57 -27.44
C ASP A 201 -4.56 27.99 -28.89
N ASN A 202 -4.27 27.02 -29.75
CA ASN A 202 -3.86 27.25 -31.13
C ASN A 202 -4.97 27.89 -31.99
N GLN A 203 -6.17 28.08 -31.45
CA GLN A 203 -7.22 28.85 -32.10
C GLN A 203 -7.07 30.38 -31.92
N ASP A 204 -6.26 30.86 -30.95
CA ASP A 204 -6.24 32.27 -30.51
C ASP A 204 -4.87 32.98 -30.67
N GLY A 205 -4.02 32.50 -31.59
CA GLY A 205 -2.67 33.00 -31.97
C GLY A 205 -2.16 34.38 -31.49
N ALA A 206 -1.09 34.38 -30.66
CA ALA A 206 0.13 35.22 -30.82
C ALA A 206 1.22 34.85 -29.78
N SER A 207 2.47 34.72 -30.25
CA SER A 207 3.61 34.11 -29.54
C SER A 207 4.47 35.09 -28.73
N GLU A 208 5.18 34.52 -27.75
CA GLU A 208 6.39 34.99 -27.03
C GLU A 208 6.25 35.86 -25.76
N LYS A 209 6.71 35.31 -24.63
CA LYS A 209 7.91 35.76 -23.86
C LYS A 209 8.10 34.93 -22.57
N TYR A 210 9.32 34.41 -22.34
CA TYR A 210 9.71 33.69 -21.13
C TYR A 210 10.71 34.50 -20.29
N ALA A 211 10.56 34.48 -18.96
CA ALA A 211 11.58 34.88 -18.00
C ALA A 211 11.47 34.07 -16.69
N THR A 212 12.64 33.72 -16.12
CA THR A 212 12.90 32.76 -15.02
C THR A 212 13.11 33.42 -13.64
N PRO A 213 12.70 32.80 -12.50
CA PRO A 213 13.27 33.16 -11.19
C PRO A 213 13.63 32.01 -10.22
N SER A 214 14.52 32.33 -9.25
CA SER A 214 15.33 31.53 -8.29
C SER A 214 14.88 31.59 -6.79
N TYR A 215 15.47 30.80 -5.87
CA TYR A 215 14.87 30.22 -4.63
C TYR A 215 15.67 30.32 -3.26
N LEU A 216 15.07 30.49 -2.04
CA LEU A 216 15.66 30.21 -0.65
C LEU A 216 14.73 29.62 0.50
N PHE A 217 15.29 28.79 1.43
CA PHE A 217 14.79 27.63 2.25
C PHE A 217 14.36 27.95 3.71
N MET A 218 13.55 27.09 4.37
CA MET A 218 13.86 26.31 5.62
C MET A 218 12.63 25.59 6.26
N LYS A 219 12.86 24.81 7.34
CA LYS A 219 12.40 23.45 7.69
C LYS A 219 11.78 23.38 9.11
N LEU A 220 10.84 22.45 9.42
CA LEU A 220 10.66 21.80 10.75
C LEU A 220 9.64 20.63 10.73
N GLY A 221 9.77 19.68 11.68
CA GLY A 221 9.23 18.30 11.62
C GLY A 221 7.91 17.98 12.35
N SER A 222 7.57 16.67 12.41
CA SER A 222 6.23 16.13 12.75
C SER A 222 6.27 14.75 13.50
N PRO A 223 5.14 14.27 14.09
CA PRO A 223 4.98 13.06 14.93
C PRO A 223 4.93 11.69 14.16
N VAL A 224 4.75 10.52 14.82
CA VAL A 224 5.48 9.29 14.39
C VAL A 224 4.67 8.01 14.01
N GLN A 225 3.36 7.85 14.21
CA GLN A 225 2.79 6.47 14.26
C GLN A 225 2.20 5.81 12.99
N GLN A 226 1.45 6.47 12.10
CA GLN A 226 0.85 5.78 10.91
C GLN A 226 1.86 5.47 9.78
N ASN A 227 2.94 6.26 9.72
CA ASN A 227 4.02 6.05 8.76
C ASN A 227 4.89 4.83 9.08
N ALA A 228 4.81 4.30 10.30
CA ALA A 228 5.51 3.08 10.69
C ALA A 228 5.00 1.86 9.90
N THR A 229 3.70 1.78 9.61
CA THR A 229 3.11 0.65 8.86
C THR A 229 3.65 0.62 7.43
N ARG A 230 3.56 1.74 6.69
CA ARG A 230 4.08 1.86 5.32
C ARG A 230 5.59 1.59 5.26
N CYS A 231 6.37 2.18 6.17
CA CYS A 231 7.80 1.89 6.32
C CYS A 231 8.09 0.40 6.59
N GLY A 232 7.27 -0.27 7.39
CA GLY A 232 7.42 -1.70 7.63
C GLY A 232 7.13 -2.55 6.39
N PHE A 233 6.11 -2.21 5.60
CA PHE A 233 5.86 -2.87 4.30
C PHE A 233 7.04 -2.76 3.34
N TRP A 234 7.68 -1.60 3.28
CA TRP A 234 8.91 -1.42 2.50
C TRP A 234 10.03 -2.33 2.99
N TRP A 235 10.25 -2.35 4.30
CA TRP A 235 11.29 -3.18 4.90
C TRP A 235 11.02 -4.68 4.64
N ILE A 236 9.76 -5.12 4.72
CA ILE A 236 9.36 -6.50 4.40
C ILE A 236 9.78 -6.89 2.99
N GLU A 237 9.46 -6.07 1.98
CA GLU A 237 9.81 -6.37 0.58
C GLU A 237 11.32 -6.35 0.34
N MET A 238 12.05 -5.45 1.02
CA MET A 238 13.52 -5.46 1.00
C MET A 238 14.12 -6.73 1.64
N LEU A 239 13.51 -7.26 2.70
CA LEU A 239 13.95 -8.50 3.33
C LEU A 239 13.64 -9.72 2.47
N LYS A 240 12.44 -9.77 1.87
CA LYS A 240 12.05 -10.84 0.93
C LYS A 240 12.99 -10.91 -0.27
N THR A 241 13.32 -9.77 -0.88
CA THR A 241 14.29 -9.72 -2.00
C THR A 241 15.71 -10.13 -1.60
N ARG A 242 16.09 -9.98 -0.33
CA ARG A 242 17.35 -10.52 0.23
C ARG A 242 17.26 -11.98 0.67
N ASN A 243 16.16 -12.67 0.39
CA ASN A 243 15.88 -14.04 0.84
C ASN A 243 15.89 -14.20 2.38
N GLN A 244 15.64 -13.11 3.11
CA GLN A 244 15.52 -13.05 4.58
C GLN A 244 14.03 -13.06 4.97
N ILE A 245 13.31 -14.09 4.51
CA ILE A 245 11.84 -14.15 4.61
C ILE A 245 11.38 -14.32 6.06
N LYS A 246 12.18 -15.01 6.89
CA LYS A 246 11.89 -15.20 8.32
C LYS A 246 11.92 -13.86 9.07
N GLU A 247 12.88 -13.01 8.74
CA GLU A 247 13.02 -11.67 9.28
C GLU A 247 11.85 -10.79 8.82
N ALA A 248 11.37 -10.95 7.58
CA ALA A 248 10.19 -10.25 7.09
C ALA A 248 8.94 -10.55 7.95
N ALA A 249 8.73 -11.80 8.38
CA ALA A 249 7.67 -12.17 9.31
C ALA A 249 7.75 -11.36 10.63
N THR A 250 8.96 -11.09 11.14
CA THR A 250 9.14 -10.30 12.37
C THR A 250 8.73 -8.85 12.19
N VAL A 251 8.88 -8.30 11.00
CA VAL A 251 8.45 -6.92 10.69
C VAL A 251 6.92 -6.85 10.62
N TYR A 252 6.25 -7.85 10.04
CA TYR A 252 4.78 -7.92 10.06
C TYR A 252 4.20 -7.86 11.49
N PHE A 253 4.82 -8.56 12.45
CA PHE A 253 4.39 -8.48 13.85
C PHE A 253 4.64 -7.10 14.49
N ARG A 254 5.70 -6.40 14.08
CA ARG A 254 6.01 -5.06 14.61
C ARG A 254 5.05 -3.99 14.10
N ILE A 255 4.49 -4.19 12.90
CA ILE A 255 3.49 -3.29 12.31
C ILE A 255 2.05 -3.71 12.60
N CYS A 256 1.84 -4.76 13.41
CA CYS A 256 0.54 -5.02 14.01
C CYS A 256 0.16 -3.82 14.89
N GLY A 257 -0.79 -3.03 14.40
CA GLY A 257 -1.36 -1.92 15.16
C GLY A 257 -2.42 -2.39 16.16
N GLU A 258 -3.01 -1.42 16.85
CA GLU A 258 -4.13 -1.66 17.77
C GLU A 258 -5.41 -2.10 17.04
N ASP A 259 -5.53 -1.76 15.75
CA ASP A 259 -6.67 -2.19 14.94
C ASP A 259 -6.64 -3.71 14.69
N LEU A 260 -7.68 -4.38 15.16
CA LEU A 260 -7.77 -5.84 15.17
C LEU A 260 -7.87 -6.41 13.75
N LEU A 261 -8.53 -5.69 12.83
CA LEU A 261 -8.68 -6.10 11.44
C LEU A 261 -7.36 -6.01 10.69
N HIS A 262 -6.64 -4.89 10.81
CA HIS A 262 -5.28 -4.74 10.30
C HIS A 262 -4.33 -5.80 10.88
N SER A 263 -4.40 -6.04 12.19
CA SER A 263 -3.62 -7.09 12.86
C SER A 263 -3.92 -8.49 12.28
N ALA A 264 -5.18 -8.82 11.98
CA ALA A 264 -5.56 -10.08 11.34
C ALA A 264 -4.81 -10.29 10.01
N VAL A 265 -4.78 -9.27 9.16
CA VAL A 265 -4.07 -9.28 7.88
C VAL A 265 -2.57 -9.47 8.10
N MET A 266 -1.95 -8.72 9.02
CA MET A 266 -0.51 -8.82 9.27
C MET A 266 -0.10 -10.22 9.76
N LEU A 267 -0.89 -10.83 10.65
CA LEU A 267 -0.66 -12.20 11.15
C LEU A 267 -0.76 -13.24 10.03
N GLU A 268 -1.72 -13.08 9.11
CA GLU A 268 -1.88 -13.95 7.96
C GLU A 268 -0.64 -13.90 7.06
N GLN A 269 -0.18 -12.69 6.74
CA GLN A 269 0.97 -12.49 5.85
C GLN A 269 2.29 -12.93 6.49
N ALA A 270 2.43 -12.73 7.80
CA ALA A 270 3.53 -13.29 8.57
C ALA A 270 3.54 -14.83 8.53
N SER A 271 2.35 -15.46 8.54
CA SER A 271 2.25 -16.92 8.43
C SER A 271 2.82 -17.43 7.10
N PHE A 272 2.49 -16.78 5.98
CA PHE A 272 3.02 -17.16 4.67
C PHE A 272 4.54 -17.00 4.58
N CYS A 273 5.12 -16.03 5.28
CA CYS A 273 6.57 -15.90 5.39
C CYS A 273 7.22 -17.11 6.08
N TYR A 274 6.55 -17.72 7.06
CA TYR A 274 7.01 -18.97 7.70
C TYR A 274 6.83 -20.21 6.82
N LEU A 275 5.83 -20.22 5.94
CA LEU A 275 5.66 -21.28 4.95
C LEU A 275 6.79 -21.24 3.91
N LEU A 276 7.15 -20.04 3.44
CA LEU A 276 8.15 -19.82 2.39
C LEU A 276 9.60 -19.81 2.90
N SER A 277 9.82 -19.82 4.22
CA SER A 277 11.18 -19.85 4.78
C SER A 277 11.90 -21.16 4.44
N LYS A 278 13.24 -21.12 4.43
CA LYS A 278 14.08 -22.30 4.19
C LYS A 278 14.90 -22.59 5.46
N PRO A 279 14.61 -23.68 6.22
CA PRO A 279 13.54 -24.66 6.01
C PRO A 279 12.12 -24.12 6.34
N PRO A 280 11.05 -24.73 5.78
CA PRO A 280 9.66 -24.33 6.08
C PRO A 280 9.29 -24.53 7.55
N MET A 281 8.62 -23.56 8.14
CA MET A 281 8.20 -23.57 9.55
C MET A 281 6.68 -23.81 9.68
N LEU A 282 6.22 -25.00 9.29
CA LEU A 282 4.80 -25.35 9.17
C LEU A 282 3.99 -25.12 10.45
N HIS A 283 4.55 -25.42 11.62
CA HIS A 283 3.85 -25.18 12.88
C HIS A 283 3.59 -23.69 13.13
N LYS A 284 4.57 -22.83 12.84
CA LYS A 284 4.38 -21.37 12.94
C LYS A 284 3.40 -20.87 11.89
N TYR A 285 3.44 -21.42 10.67
CA TYR A 285 2.46 -21.10 9.64
C TYR A 285 1.02 -21.41 10.10
N GLY A 286 0.74 -22.64 10.52
CA GLY A 286 -0.60 -23.02 10.99
C GLY A 286 -1.06 -22.23 12.22
N PHE A 287 -0.17 -21.98 13.19
CA PHE A 287 -0.52 -21.28 14.42
C PHE A 287 -0.96 -19.83 14.15
N HIS A 288 -0.21 -19.10 13.32
CA HIS A 288 -0.53 -17.70 13.00
C HIS A 288 -1.77 -17.57 12.09
N LEU A 289 -2.05 -18.56 11.24
CA LEU A 289 -3.32 -18.61 10.50
C LEU A 289 -4.52 -18.75 11.43
N VAL A 290 -4.44 -19.59 12.48
CA VAL A 290 -5.52 -19.74 13.46
C VAL A 290 -5.75 -18.44 14.23
N LEU A 291 -4.68 -17.75 14.65
CA LEU A 291 -4.78 -16.45 15.32
C LEU A 291 -5.38 -15.37 14.41
N SER A 292 -4.94 -15.32 13.16
CA SER A 292 -5.49 -14.43 12.14
C SER A 292 -6.99 -14.67 11.94
N GLY A 293 -7.41 -15.94 11.79
CA GLY A 293 -8.83 -16.32 11.69
C GLY A 293 -9.65 -15.90 12.91
N ASP A 294 -9.09 -16.02 14.12
CA ASP A 294 -9.74 -15.54 15.35
C ASP A 294 -9.93 -14.02 15.35
N HIS A 295 -8.99 -13.25 14.78
CA HIS A 295 -9.11 -11.80 14.65
C HIS A 295 -10.12 -11.40 13.57
N TYR A 296 -10.08 -12.03 12.39
CA TYR A 296 -11.07 -11.79 11.33
C TYR A 296 -12.49 -12.04 11.82
N LYS A 297 -12.71 -13.13 12.57
CA LYS A 297 -14.01 -13.44 13.17
C LYS A 297 -14.50 -12.35 14.12
N LYS A 298 -13.62 -11.81 14.98
CA LYS A 298 -13.96 -10.72 15.90
C LYS A 298 -14.29 -9.40 15.17
N CYS A 299 -13.88 -9.27 13.91
CA CYS A 299 -14.18 -8.14 13.04
C CYS A 299 -15.33 -8.43 12.04
N ASP A 300 -16.13 -9.46 12.30
CA ASP A 300 -17.25 -9.93 11.47
C ASP A 300 -16.87 -10.37 10.04
N GLN A 301 -15.59 -10.64 9.79
CA GLN A 301 -15.08 -11.17 8.53
C GLN A 301 -15.14 -12.70 8.49
N ILE A 302 -16.35 -13.25 8.64
CA ILE A 302 -16.57 -14.70 8.86
C ILE A 302 -16.07 -15.54 7.68
N LYS A 303 -16.38 -15.15 6.43
CA LYS A 303 -15.96 -15.88 5.23
C LYS A 303 -14.44 -15.98 5.16
N HIS A 304 -13.75 -14.87 5.39
CA HIS A 304 -12.30 -14.79 5.40
C HIS A 304 -11.66 -15.58 6.57
N ALA A 305 -12.30 -15.56 7.74
CA ALA A 305 -11.90 -16.40 8.87
C ALA A 305 -11.99 -17.91 8.53
N ILE A 306 -13.04 -18.33 7.81
CA ILE A 306 -13.17 -19.73 7.36
C ILE A 306 -12.03 -20.10 6.40
N CYS A 307 -11.68 -19.23 5.44
CA CYS A 307 -10.54 -19.44 4.52
C CYS A 307 -9.24 -19.70 5.28
N THR A 308 -8.89 -18.81 6.23
CA THR A 308 -7.66 -18.92 7.04
C THR A 308 -7.64 -20.18 7.91
N TYR A 309 -8.75 -20.52 8.55
CA TYR A 309 -8.87 -21.77 9.31
C TYR A 309 -8.68 -23.02 8.44
N ARG A 310 -9.23 -23.05 7.22
CA ARG A 310 -9.05 -24.18 6.29
C ARG A 310 -7.58 -24.35 5.90
N ASN A 311 -6.91 -23.26 5.56
CA ASN A 311 -5.47 -23.30 5.26
C ASN A 311 -4.68 -23.88 6.45
N ALA A 312 -5.06 -23.57 7.69
CA ALA A 312 -4.45 -24.16 8.88
C ALA A 312 -4.76 -25.66 9.06
N VAL A 313 -5.96 -26.15 8.70
CA VAL A 313 -6.31 -27.60 8.82
C VAL A 313 -5.33 -28.48 8.06
N SER A 314 -4.89 -28.04 6.88
CA SER A 314 -3.95 -28.80 6.04
C SER A 314 -2.65 -29.12 6.80
N VAL A 315 -2.20 -28.22 7.67
CA VAL A 315 -0.97 -28.35 8.48
C VAL A 315 -1.12 -29.37 9.60
N TYR A 316 -2.31 -29.45 10.21
CA TYR A 316 -2.56 -30.30 11.38
C TYR A 316 -3.10 -31.70 11.00
N ARG A 317 -3.43 -31.93 9.72
CA ARG A 317 -3.90 -33.23 9.21
C ARG A 317 -2.80 -34.30 9.42
N GLY A 318 -3.13 -35.37 10.15
CA GLY A 318 -2.20 -36.47 10.44
C GLY A 318 -1.21 -36.21 11.58
N THR A 319 -1.35 -35.08 12.31
CA THR A 319 -0.53 -34.76 13.48
C THR A 319 -1.22 -35.14 14.80
N THR A 320 -0.48 -35.18 15.91
CA THR A 320 -1.00 -35.48 17.26
C THR A 320 -1.73 -34.30 17.93
N TRP A 321 -1.82 -33.13 17.26
CA TRP A 321 -2.42 -31.90 17.78
C TRP A 321 -3.96 -31.91 17.71
N ASN A 322 -4.58 -32.93 18.29
CA ASN A 322 -6.02 -33.16 18.19
C ASN A 322 -6.86 -31.98 18.73
N LEU A 323 -6.42 -31.32 19.80
CA LEU A 323 -7.12 -30.16 20.38
C LEU A 323 -7.22 -28.96 19.42
N ILE A 324 -6.13 -28.65 18.70
CA ILE A 324 -6.12 -27.55 17.73
C ILE A 324 -6.98 -27.94 16.53
N LYS A 325 -6.82 -29.17 16.06
CA LYS A 325 -7.59 -29.73 14.95
C LYS A 325 -9.10 -29.69 15.23
N ASP A 326 -9.53 -30.15 16.41
CA ASP A 326 -10.94 -30.19 16.81
C ASP A 326 -11.50 -28.77 16.95
N ARG A 327 -10.71 -27.82 17.46
CA ARG A 327 -11.12 -26.41 17.53
C ARG A 327 -11.25 -25.75 16.16
N VAL A 328 -10.31 -25.99 15.24
CA VAL A 328 -10.37 -25.45 13.88
C VAL A 328 -11.57 -26.05 13.13
N HIS A 329 -11.82 -27.36 13.25
CA HIS A 329 -13.02 -28.00 12.69
C HIS A 329 -14.31 -27.50 13.33
N PHE A 330 -14.33 -27.27 14.64
CA PHE A 330 -15.47 -26.67 15.33
C PHE A 330 -15.77 -25.27 14.79
N HIS A 331 -14.75 -24.41 14.62
CA HIS A 331 -14.94 -23.07 14.04
C HIS A 331 -15.44 -23.16 12.59
N ILE A 332 -14.85 -24.02 11.76
CA ILE A 332 -15.32 -24.21 10.38
C ILE A 332 -16.78 -24.68 10.36
N GLY A 333 -17.11 -25.74 11.11
CA GLY A 333 -18.46 -26.32 11.12
C GLY A 333 -19.52 -25.38 11.70
N HIS A 334 -19.24 -24.77 12.84
CA HIS A 334 -20.15 -23.82 13.49
C HIS A 334 -20.39 -22.58 12.63
N HIS A 335 -19.37 -22.03 11.98
CA HIS A 335 -19.50 -20.80 11.19
C HIS A 335 -19.98 -21.03 9.75
N SER A 336 -19.73 -22.22 9.16
CA SER A 336 -20.37 -22.60 7.90
C SER A 336 -21.89 -22.77 8.09
N TYR A 337 -22.30 -23.29 9.26
CA TYR A 337 -23.72 -23.44 9.61
C TYR A 337 -24.38 -22.13 10.06
N ALA A 338 -23.66 -21.28 10.82
CA ALA A 338 -24.14 -19.97 11.24
C ALA A 338 -24.13 -18.92 10.11
N GLY A 339 -23.36 -19.13 9.04
CA GLY A 339 -23.44 -18.35 7.81
C GLY A 339 -24.79 -18.48 7.10
N ASP A 340 -25.47 -19.63 7.27
CA ASP A 340 -26.83 -19.87 6.79
C ASP A 340 -27.92 -19.45 7.79
N LEU A 341 -27.61 -19.37 9.09
CA LEU A 341 -28.54 -19.00 10.17
C LEU A 341 -27.85 -18.08 11.19
N GLY A 342 -28.08 -16.77 11.07
CA GLY A 342 -27.39 -15.74 11.85
C GLY A 342 -27.71 -15.69 13.35
N GLN A 343 -26.98 -16.44 14.17
CA GLN A 343 -26.92 -16.25 15.63
C GLN A 343 -25.51 -16.52 16.21
N GLN A 344 -24.97 -15.56 16.96
CA GLN A 344 -23.74 -15.68 17.76
C GLN A 344 -24.10 -15.81 19.26
N SER A 345 -23.48 -16.77 19.98
CA SER A 345 -23.33 -16.64 21.43
C SER A 345 -22.11 -17.37 22.00
N SER A 346 -21.29 -16.59 22.72
CA SER A 346 -20.39 -16.91 23.83
C SER A 346 -19.15 -17.80 23.61
N ILE A 347 -17.98 -17.17 23.38
CA ILE A 347 -16.64 -17.76 23.60
C ILE A 347 -15.72 -16.68 24.23
N LYS A 348 -16.00 -16.27 25.46
CA LYS A 348 -15.05 -15.44 26.25
C LYS A 348 -14.16 -16.26 27.16
N ASP A 349 -14.57 -17.47 27.56
CA ASP A 349 -13.92 -18.16 28.68
C ASP A 349 -12.82 -19.17 28.26
N ILE A 350 -12.79 -19.61 26.99
CA ILE A 350 -11.83 -20.64 26.53
C ILE A 350 -10.58 -20.00 25.89
N THR A 351 -10.72 -18.80 25.32
CA THR A 351 -9.65 -18.06 24.64
C THR A 351 -8.58 -17.57 25.62
N GLY A 352 -8.96 -17.23 26.85
CA GLY A 352 -8.02 -16.82 27.91
C GLY A 352 -7.15 -17.97 28.42
N ALA A 353 -7.74 -19.15 28.63
CA ALA A 353 -7.04 -20.31 29.18
C ALA A 353 -5.95 -20.88 28.25
N ILE A 354 -6.09 -20.68 26.93
CA ILE A 354 -5.09 -21.14 25.93
C ILE A 354 -3.99 -20.08 25.74
N SER A 355 -4.32 -18.79 25.81
CA SER A 355 -3.32 -17.70 25.74
C SER A 355 -2.34 -17.75 26.91
N GLU A 356 -2.82 -18.02 28.13
CA GLU A 356 -1.96 -18.12 29.33
C GLU A 356 -1.07 -19.37 29.28
N ARG A 357 -1.61 -20.52 28.85
CA ARG A 357 -0.81 -21.75 28.71
C ARG A 357 0.23 -21.66 27.61
N PHE A 358 -0.02 -20.93 26.52
CA PHE A 358 0.94 -20.77 25.42
C PHE A 358 2.02 -19.72 25.68
N SER A 359 1.73 -18.63 26.40
CA SER A 359 2.78 -17.69 26.84
C SER A 359 3.81 -18.35 27.75
N SER A 360 3.39 -19.32 28.58
CA SER A 360 4.29 -20.13 29.40
C SER A 360 5.25 -20.99 28.57
N TYR A 361 4.81 -21.57 27.46
CA TYR A 361 5.65 -22.41 26.60
C TYR A 361 6.61 -21.62 25.69
N CYS A 362 6.23 -20.41 25.26
CA CYS A 362 7.11 -19.53 24.46
C CYS A 362 8.22 -18.86 25.29
N SER A 363 8.12 -18.89 26.63
CA SER A 363 9.08 -18.26 27.56
C SER A 363 10.29 -19.13 27.93
N GLY A 364 10.38 -20.36 27.40
CA GLY A 364 11.58 -21.17 27.51
C GLY A 364 11.81 -21.86 28.85
N ASP A 365 10.76 -22.40 29.49
CA ASP A 365 10.91 -23.42 30.53
C ASP A 365 10.33 -24.76 30.05
N GLN A 366 11.11 -25.47 29.23
CA GLN A 366 11.44 -26.90 29.31
C GLN A 366 12.35 -27.32 28.16
#